data_AF-K1T3K4-F1
#
_entry.id   AF-K1T3K4-F1
#
_cell.length_a   1.000
_cell.length_b   1.000
_cell.length_c   1.000
_cell.angle_alpha   90.00
_cell.angle_beta   90.00
_cell.angle_gamma   90.00
#
_symmetry.space_group_name_H-M   'P 1'
#
loop_
_entity.id
_entity.type
_entity.pdbx_description
1 polymer ?
#
loop_
_entity_poly.entity_id
_entity_poly.type
_entity_poly.pdbx_seq_one_letter_code
_entity_poly.pdbx_strand_id
1 'polypeptide(L)'
;YDIEIGRGLSDTLISDIKNGLCGRIKKFAVVTDSIVESLYAKGIYEKLISAGYSADMFVIPEGEKSKTRAMKEFVEDSMLEKGYRRDCCVIAVGGGVVSDLAGFVAGTFGRGVPFINYATTLLAAADASVGGKTAVDTPLATNLIGLFNQPEKVYLDIETWKTLPER
;
A
#
# COMPACT_ATOMS: atom_id res chain seq x y z
N TYR A 1 -3.51 3.64 15.08
CA TYR A 1 -3.04 2.51 14.27
C TYR A 1 -1.75 2.03 14.86
N ASP A 2 -1.46 0.75 14.70
CA ASP A 2 -0.28 0.12 15.30
C ASP A 2 0.86 0.05 14.28
N ILE A 3 2.09 0.03 14.77
CA ILE A 3 3.30 -0.18 13.98
C ILE A 3 3.94 -1.47 14.45
N GLU A 4 4.02 -2.46 13.56
CA GLU A 4 4.69 -3.73 13.79
C GLU A 4 6.08 -3.69 13.17
N ILE A 5 7.11 -3.98 13.97
CA ILE A 5 8.51 -4.01 13.50
C ILE A 5 9.06 -5.40 13.69
N GLY A 6 9.56 -6.01 12.62
CA GLY A 6 10.06 -7.37 12.70
C GLY A 6 10.64 -7.86 11.38
N ARG A 7 10.78 -9.17 11.27
CA ARG A 7 11.38 -9.87 10.12
C ARG A 7 10.34 -10.81 9.51
N GLY A 8 10.15 -10.74 8.20
CA GLY A 8 9.23 -11.63 7.49
C GLY A 8 7.77 -11.43 7.91
N LEU A 9 7.31 -10.18 7.95
CA LEU A 9 6.00 -9.82 8.53
C LEU A 9 4.79 -10.20 7.68
N SER A 10 5.00 -10.71 6.47
CA SER A 10 3.92 -11.11 5.57
C SER A 10 2.98 -12.15 6.17
N ASP A 11 3.46 -13.08 7.01
CA ASP A 11 2.58 -14.04 7.69
C ASP A 11 1.78 -13.39 8.82
N THR A 12 2.40 -12.45 9.55
CA THR A 12 1.73 -11.63 10.56
C THR A 12 0.62 -10.79 9.93
N LEU A 13 0.88 -10.15 8.79
CA LEU A 13 -0.14 -9.42 8.02
C LEU A 13 -1.38 -10.28 7.74
N ILE A 14 -1.17 -11.50 7.23
CA ILE A 14 -2.28 -12.40 6.89
C ILE A 14 -3.01 -12.88 8.15
N SER A 15 -2.28 -13.15 9.23
CA SER A 15 -2.86 -13.50 10.53
C SER A 15 -3.74 -12.37 11.07
N ASP A 16 -3.27 -11.13 11.03
CA ASP A 16 -4.01 -9.98 11.53
C ASP A 16 -5.25 -9.69 10.69
N ILE A 17 -5.16 -9.84 9.36
CA ILE A 17 -6.33 -9.77 8.47
C ILE A 17 -7.38 -10.84 8.85
N LYS A 18 -6.96 -12.09 9.11
CA LYS A 18 -7.86 -13.16 9.57
C LYS A 18 -8.50 -12.86 10.92
N ASN A 19 -7.76 -12.17 11.79
CA ASN A 19 -8.22 -11.76 13.12
C ASN A 19 -9.02 -10.45 13.12
N GLY A 20 -9.38 -9.94 11.94
CA GLY A 20 -10.32 -8.83 11.80
C GLY A 20 -9.70 -7.44 11.69
N LEU A 21 -8.41 -7.32 11.35
CA LEU A 21 -7.76 -6.02 11.10
C LEU A 21 -8.54 -5.15 10.10
N CYS A 22 -9.18 -5.76 9.10
CA CYS A 22 -10.03 -5.06 8.11
C CYS A 22 -11.52 -5.37 8.29
N GLY A 23 -11.94 -5.76 9.48
CA GLY A 23 -13.32 -6.15 9.77
C GLY A 23 -13.80 -7.34 8.91
N ARG A 24 -14.87 -7.13 8.14
CA ARG A 24 -15.51 -8.16 7.29
C ARG A 24 -15.04 -8.13 5.82
N ILE A 25 -14.05 -7.29 5.49
CA ILE A 25 -13.55 -7.15 4.12
C ILE A 25 -12.91 -8.46 3.66
N LYS A 26 -13.20 -8.85 2.42
CA LYS A 26 -12.62 -10.04 1.78
C LYS A 26 -11.89 -9.74 0.46
N LYS A 27 -11.90 -8.48 0.01
CA LYS A 27 -11.34 -8.07 -1.27
C LYS A 27 -10.23 -7.04 -1.06
N PHE A 28 -9.03 -7.32 -1.56
CA PHE A 28 -7.82 -6.54 -1.27
C PHE A 28 -7.15 -6.02 -2.54
N ALA A 29 -6.93 -4.72 -2.60
CA ALA A 29 -6.16 -4.07 -3.67
C ALA A 29 -4.71 -3.93 -3.23
N VAL A 30 -3.81 -4.75 -3.77
CA VAL A 30 -2.37 -4.68 -3.49
C VAL A 30 -1.76 -3.66 -4.45
N VAL A 31 -1.33 -2.51 -3.94
CA VAL A 31 -0.68 -1.46 -4.73
C VAL A 31 0.83 -1.53 -4.48
N THR A 32 1.62 -1.60 -5.54
CA THR A 32 3.09 -1.76 -5.49
C THR A 32 3.76 -1.08 -6.67
N ASP A 33 5.07 -0.89 -6.60
CA ASP A 33 5.88 -0.54 -7.78
C ASP A 33 6.46 -1.80 -8.48
N SER A 34 6.97 -1.59 -9.70
CA SER A 34 7.55 -2.59 -10.61
C SER A 34 8.75 -3.35 -10.04
N ILE A 35 9.52 -2.77 -9.12
CA ILE A 35 10.66 -3.44 -8.47
C ILE A 35 10.13 -4.32 -7.34
N VAL A 36 9.32 -3.72 -6.46
CA VAL A 36 8.79 -4.37 -5.26
C VAL A 36 7.79 -5.48 -5.58
N GLU A 37 7.16 -5.43 -6.75
CA GLU A 37 6.21 -6.45 -7.23
C GLU A 37 6.79 -7.86 -7.10
N SER A 38 7.94 -8.10 -7.74
CA SER A 38 8.57 -9.42 -7.80
C SER A 38 9.25 -9.82 -6.49
N LEU A 39 9.68 -8.85 -5.69
CA LEU A 39 10.43 -9.08 -4.46
C LEU A 39 9.52 -9.44 -3.28
N TYR A 40 8.41 -8.71 -3.12
CA TYR A 40 7.59 -8.77 -1.90
C TYR A 40 6.09 -8.82 -2.17
N ALA A 41 5.58 -7.99 -3.09
CA ALA A 41 4.13 -7.85 -3.27
C ALA A 41 3.49 -9.13 -3.81
N LYS A 42 4.14 -9.83 -4.75
CA LYS A 42 3.66 -11.12 -5.29
C LYS A 42 3.50 -12.17 -4.19
N GLY A 43 4.47 -12.27 -3.27
CA GLY A 43 4.38 -13.20 -2.15
C GLY A 43 3.22 -12.88 -1.20
N ILE A 44 2.99 -11.61 -0.90
CA ILE A 44 1.83 -11.17 -0.09
C ILE A 44 0.52 -11.48 -0.81
N TYR A 45 0.44 -11.17 -2.11
CA TYR A 45 -0.71 -11.48 -2.97
C TYR A 45 -1.05 -12.97 -2.96
N GLU A 46 -0.08 -13.85 -3.19
CA GLU A 46 -0.28 -15.31 -3.19
C GLU A 46 -0.75 -15.83 -1.84
N LYS A 47 -0.25 -15.26 -0.73
CA LYS A 47 -0.71 -15.59 0.62
C LYS A 47 -2.16 -15.15 0.88
N LEU A 48 -2.59 -13.98 0.37
CA LEU A 48 -3.98 -13.54 0.45
C LEU A 48 -4.92 -14.52 -0.27
N ILE A 49 -4.59 -14.90 -1.51
CA ILE A 49 -5.36 -15.87 -2.29
C ILE A 49 -5.40 -17.23 -1.57
N SER A 50 -4.26 -17.71 -1.09
CA SER A 50 -4.16 -18.98 -0.36
C SER A 50 -4.94 -18.98 0.97
N ALA A 51 -5.12 -17.80 1.58
CA ALA A 51 -5.95 -17.61 2.77
C ALA A 51 -7.46 -17.50 2.46
N GLY A 52 -7.86 -17.57 1.19
CA GLY A 52 -9.26 -17.53 0.76
C GLY A 52 -9.82 -16.13 0.53
N TYR A 53 -8.95 -15.12 0.39
CA TYR A 53 -9.35 -13.75 0.04
C TYR A 53 -9.32 -13.54 -1.47
N SER A 54 -10.11 -12.58 -1.95
CA SER A 54 -9.97 -12.05 -3.31
C SER A 54 -8.96 -10.91 -3.28
N ALA A 55 -8.02 -10.90 -4.22
CA ALA A 55 -7.05 -9.83 -4.33
C ALA A 55 -6.68 -9.58 -5.79
N ASP A 56 -6.20 -8.38 -6.06
CA ASP A 56 -5.57 -7.98 -7.31
C ASP A 56 -4.36 -7.11 -7.04
N MET A 57 -3.35 -7.21 -7.91
CA MET A 57 -2.21 -6.30 -7.90
C MET A 57 -2.43 -5.14 -8.87
N PHE A 58 -2.05 -3.94 -8.43
CA PHE A 58 -2.04 -2.69 -9.17
C PHE A 58 -0.62 -2.14 -9.14
N VAL A 59 0.10 -2.35 -10.24
CA VAL A 59 1.54 -2.09 -10.33
C VAL A 59 1.77 -0.75 -11.02
N ILE A 60 2.50 0.13 -10.36
CA ILE A 60 2.94 1.42 -10.92
C ILE A 60 4.43 1.32 -11.32
N PRO A 61 4.93 2.17 -12.23
CA PRO A 61 6.38 2.25 -12.45
C PRO A 61 7.10 2.71 -11.17
N GLU A 62 8.34 2.30 -11.00
CA GLU A 62 9.16 2.67 -9.84
C GLU A 62 9.55 4.16 -9.83
N GLY A 63 9.77 4.69 -8.62
CA GLY A 63 10.36 6.01 -8.41
C GLY A 63 9.37 7.17 -8.34
N GLU A 64 9.89 8.33 -7.94
CA GLU A 64 9.10 9.53 -7.59
C GLU A 64 8.21 10.03 -8.74
N LYS A 65 8.65 9.82 -10.00
CA LYS A 65 7.89 10.25 -11.18
C LYS A 65 6.53 9.57 -11.31
N SER A 66 6.32 8.44 -10.64
CA SER A 66 5.04 7.76 -10.60
C SER A 66 4.09 8.33 -9.56
N LYS A 67 4.56 9.19 -8.65
CA LYS A 67 3.74 9.80 -7.60
C LYS A 67 2.92 10.97 -8.13
N THR A 68 2.00 10.69 -9.05
CA THR A 68 1.25 11.72 -9.81
C THR A 68 -0.25 11.48 -9.78
N ARG A 69 -1.02 12.53 -10.11
CA ARG A 69 -2.47 12.43 -10.28
C ARG A 69 -2.88 11.44 -11.37
N ALA A 70 -2.13 11.35 -12.47
CA ALA A 70 -2.40 10.40 -13.54
C ALA A 70 -2.22 8.95 -13.07
N MET A 71 -1.22 8.69 -12.23
CA MET A 71 -1.03 7.35 -11.66
C MET A 71 -2.13 7.01 -10.64
N LYS A 72 -2.57 8.00 -9.85
CA LYS A 72 -3.71 7.85 -8.95
C LYS A 72 -4.97 7.47 -9.73
N GLU A 73 -5.28 8.21 -10.79
CA GLU A 73 -6.40 7.95 -11.71
C GLU A 73 -6.33 6.53 -12.27
N PHE A 74 -5.16 6.13 -12.79
CA PHE A 74 -4.93 4.78 -13.29
C PHE A 74 -5.26 3.69 -12.26
N VAL A 75 -4.81 3.85 -11.00
CA VAL A 75 -5.10 2.87 -9.94
C VAL A 75 -6.59 2.83 -9.62
N GLU A 76 -7.24 4.00 -9.50
CA GLU A 76 -8.68 4.09 -9.20
C GLU A 76 -9.53 3.47 -10.29
N ASP A 77 -9.24 3.77 -11.56
CA ASP A 77 -9.97 3.22 -12.71
C ASP A 77 -9.76 1.71 -12.83
N SER A 78 -8.52 1.24 -12.67
CA SER A 78 -8.22 -0.19 -12.65
C SER A 78 -8.98 -0.93 -11.54
N MET A 79 -9.08 -0.32 -10.35
CA MET A 79 -9.88 -0.85 -9.25
C MET A 79 -11.37 -0.92 -9.62
N LEU A 80 -11.92 0.13 -10.25
CA LEU A 80 -13.32 0.16 -10.66
C LEU A 80 -13.65 -0.90 -11.72
N GLU A 81 -12.79 -1.07 -12.73
CA GLU A 81 -12.89 -2.07 -13.78
C GLU A 81 -12.93 -3.49 -13.21
N LYS A 82 -12.11 -3.76 -12.19
CA LYS A 82 -12.08 -5.04 -11.47
C LYS A 82 -13.20 -5.18 -10.43
N GLY A 83 -14.15 -4.23 -10.40
CA GLY A 83 -15.32 -4.29 -9.54
C GLY A 83 -15.02 -4.04 -8.06
N TYR A 84 -13.99 -3.27 -7.73
CA TYR A 84 -13.78 -2.79 -6.35
C TYR A 84 -14.81 -1.72 -6.02
N ARG A 85 -15.35 -1.77 -4.79
CA ARG A 85 -16.27 -0.77 -4.23
C ARG A 85 -15.84 -0.49 -2.78
N ARG A 86 -16.74 0.00 -1.91
CA ARG A 86 -16.40 0.37 -0.52
C ARG A 86 -16.04 -0.82 0.38
N ASP A 87 -16.35 -2.03 -0.04
CA ASP A 87 -16.10 -3.29 0.66
C ASP A 87 -14.72 -3.89 0.34
N CYS A 88 -13.72 -3.02 0.12
CA CYS A 88 -12.34 -3.42 -0.12
C CYS A 88 -11.38 -2.76 0.86
N CYS A 89 -10.17 -3.30 0.94
CA CYS A 89 -9.04 -2.71 1.65
C CYS A 89 -7.86 -2.55 0.69
N VAL A 90 -7.16 -1.43 0.78
CA VAL A 90 -5.92 -1.19 0.02
C VAL A 90 -4.73 -1.66 0.85
N ILE A 91 -3.78 -2.37 0.25
CA ILE A 91 -2.51 -2.74 0.88
C ILE A 91 -1.40 -2.12 0.04
N ALA A 92 -0.72 -1.12 0.59
CA ALA A 92 0.44 -0.49 -0.02
C ALA A 92 1.68 -1.31 0.32
N VAL A 93 2.32 -1.94 -0.67
CA VAL A 93 3.56 -2.70 -0.50
C VAL A 93 4.67 -1.97 -1.24
N GLY A 94 5.55 -1.28 -0.51
CA GLY A 94 6.58 -0.49 -1.15
C GLY A 94 7.23 0.58 -0.27
N GLY A 95 7.89 1.53 -0.93
CA GLY A 95 8.46 2.72 -0.31
C GLY A 95 7.47 3.88 -0.18
N GLY A 96 8.00 5.06 0.14
CA GLY A 96 7.17 6.25 0.39
C GLY A 96 6.27 6.66 -0.78
N VAL A 97 6.74 6.50 -2.03
CA VAL A 97 5.94 6.76 -3.23
C VAL A 97 4.67 5.90 -3.27
N VAL A 98 4.82 4.60 -3.01
CA VAL A 98 3.69 3.66 -3.01
C VAL A 98 2.77 3.95 -1.84
N SER A 99 3.31 4.17 -0.63
CA SER A 99 2.53 4.50 0.56
C SER A 99 1.71 5.79 0.41
N ASP A 100 2.32 6.86 -0.11
CA ASP A 100 1.65 8.14 -0.35
C ASP A 100 0.52 7.99 -1.38
N LEU A 101 0.83 7.38 -2.53
CA LEU A 101 -0.12 7.22 -3.62
C LEU A 101 -1.29 6.33 -3.20
N ALA A 102 -1.00 5.14 -2.67
CA ALA A 102 -2.00 4.16 -2.28
C ALA A 102 -2.83 4.65 -1.08
N GLY A 103 -2.21 5.34 -0.13
CA GLY A 103 -2.92 5.97 0.99
C GLY A 103 -3.88 7.06 0.51
N PHE A 104 -3.49 7.85 -0.50
CA PHE A 104 -4.36 8.87 -1.08
C PHE A 104 -5.51 8.23 -1.89
N VAL A 105 -5.22 7.20 -2.69
CA VAL A 105 -6.24 6.37 -3.35
C VAL A 105 -7.24 5.85 -2.31
N ALA A 106 -6.77 5.20 -1.24
CA ALA A 106 -7.64 4.62 -0.22
C ALA A 106 -8.51 5.68 0.48
N GLY A 107 -7.97 6.87 0.72
CA GLY A 107 -8.69 7.96 1.37
C GLY A 107 -9.79 8.58 0.50
N THR A 108 -9.63 8.57 -0.83
CA THR A 108 -10.63 9.12 -1.76
C THR A 108 -11.57 8.08 -2.35
N PHE A 109 -11.08 6.86 -2.55
CA PHE A 109 -11.84 5.78 -3.20
C PHE A 109 -13.07 5.43 -2.37
N GLY A 110 -14.26 5.49 -2.98
CA GLY A 110 -15.51 5.26 -2.26
C GLY A 110 -15.80 6.28 -1.14
N ARG A 111 -15.05 7.38 -1.03
CA ARG A 111 -15.00 8.33 0.10
C ARG A 111 -14.31 7.78 1.36
N GLY A 112 -13.39 6.85 1.18
CA GLY A 112 -12.61 6.24 2.25
C GLY A 112 -12.84 4.73 2.30
N VAL A 113 -11.74 3.99 2.16
CA VAL A 113 -11.66 2.55 2.44
C VAL A 113 -10.48 2.27 3.36
N PRO A 114 -10.51 1.20 4.17
CA PRO A 114 -9.38 0.82 5.01
C PRO A 114 -8.10 0.63 4.20
N PHE A 115 -6.97 0.96 4.79
CA PHE A 115 -5.68 0.79 4.15
C PHE A 115 -4.60 0.31 5.10
N ILE A 116 -3.63 -0.46 4.58
CA ILE A 116 -2.49 -1.00 5.31
C ILE A 116 -1.21 -0.58 4.60
N ASN A 117 -0.18 -0.21 5.37
CA ASN A 117 1.18 0.00 4.86
C ASN A 117 2.05 -1.22 5.17
N TYR A 118 2.70 -1.77 4.15
CA TYR A 118 3.80 -2.72 4.28
C TYR A 118 5.06 -2.05 3.73
N ALA A 119 5.78 -1.37 4.61
CA ALA A 119 6.90 -0.53 4.25
C ALA A 119 8.14 -1.38 3.94
N THR A 120 8.66 -1.26 2.72
CA THR A 120 9.83 -2.03 2.26
C THR A 120 11.14 -1.23 2.26
N THR A 121 11.07 0.09 2.49
CA THR A 121 12.24 0.99 2.51
C THR A 121 12.45 1.63 3.87
N LEU A 122 13.69 2.01 4.18
CA LEU A 122 14.03 2.70 5.43
C LEU A 122 13.32 4.05 5.56
N LEU A 123 13.25 4.83 4.47
CA LEU A 123 12.56 6.13 4.47
C LEU A 123 11.05 5.97 4.71
N ALA A 124 10.42 4.95 4.12
CA ALA A 124 9.02 4.66 4.39
C ALA A 124 8.82 4.27 5.86
N ALA A 125 9.73 3.48 6.42
CA ALA A 125 9.68 3.06 7.82
C ALA A 125 9.85 4.22 8.82
N ALA A 126 10.65 5.23 8.47
CA ALA A 126 10.94 6.36 9.34
C ALA A 126 9.94 7.51 9.22
N ASP A 127 9.34 7.72 8.05
CA ASP A 127 8.52 8.90 7.77
C ASP A 127 7.25 8.56 6.97
N ALA A 128 7.37 8.16 5.70
CA ALA A 128 6.22 8.16 4.79
C ALA A 128 5.07 7.19 5.16
N SER A 129 5.36 6.10 5.87
CA SER A 129 4.29 5.19 6.33
C SER A 129 3.65 5.60 7.67
N VAL A 130 4.20 6.62 8.33
CA VAL A 130 3.85 7.06 9.69
C VAL A 130 3.32 8.49 9.66
N GLY A 131 2.16 8.71 10.28
CA GLY A 131 1.53 10.01 10.45
C GLY A 131 0.35 10.26 9.50
N GLY A 132 0.13 9.36 8.54
CA GLY A 132 -1.04 9.35 7.67
C GLY A 132 -1.09 10.50 6.67
N LYS A 133 0.02 11.19 6.42
CA LYS A 133 0.12 12.11 5.29
C LYS A 133 0.19 11.28 4.02
N THR A 134 -0.68 11.57 3.08
CA THR A 134 -0.74 10.90 1.78
C THR A 134 -0.85 11.97 0.72
N ALA A 135 -0.14 11.84 -0.39
CA ALA A 135 -0.12 12.89 -1.39
C ALA A 135 0.33 12.41 -2.77
N VAL A 136 0.16 13.28 -3.76
CA VAL A 136 0.79 13.19 -5.06
C VAL A 136 1.45 14.50 -5.42
N ASP A 137 2.44 14.40 -6.30
CA ASP A 137 3.14 15.55 -6.84
C ASP A 137 2.43 16.11 -8.07
N THR A 138 2.71 17.38 -8.31
CA THR A 138 2.34 18.10 -9.52
C THR A 138 3.60 18.75 -10.11
N PRO A 139 3.59 19.19 -11.38
CA PRO A 139 4.72 19.92 -11.94
C PRO A 139 5.11 21.19 -11.17
N LEU A 140 4.20 21.73 -10.34
CA LEU A 140 4.38 23.00 -9.62
C LEU A 140 4.68 22.83 -8.14
N ALA A 141 4.43 21.64 -7.57
CA ALA A 141 4.56 21.42 -6.14
C ALA A 141 4.62 19.93 -5.81
N THR A 142 5.47 19.59 -4.84
CA THR A 142 5.54 18.26 -4.24
C THR A 142 4.64 18.17 -3.01
N ASN A 143 3.99 17.03 -2.81
CA ASN A 143 3.17 16.71 -1.64
C ASN A 143 2.05 17.69 -1.25
N LEU A 144 1.67 18.65 -2.10
CA LEU A 144 0.62 19.64 -1.76
C LEU A 144 -0.81 19.14 -2.01
N ILE A 145 -0.99 18.12 -2.86
CA ILE A 145 -2.31 17.56 -3.15
C ILE A 145 -2.41 16.20 -2.50
N GLY A 146 -3.25 16.10 -1.48
CA GLY A 146 -3.32 14.92 -0.64
C GLY A 146 -4.35 15.04 0.45
N LEU A 147 -4.34 14.09 1.37
CA LEU A 147 -5.18 14.12 2.56
C LEU A 147 -4.51 13.39 3.73
N PHE A 148 -5.01 13.63 4.93
CA PHE A 148 -4.64 12.85 6.10
C PHE A 148 -5.48 11.57 6.16
N ASN A 149 -4.88 10.43 5.85
CA ASN A 149 -5.48 9.10 5.93
C ASN A 149 -4.62 8.23 6.84
N GLN A 150 -5.17 7.75 7.97
CA GLN A 150 -4.41 6.88 8.86
C GLN A 150 -4.58 5.41 8.41
N PRO A 151 -3.49 4.62 8.35
CA PRO A 151 -3.61 3.20 8.05
C PRO A 151 -4.30 2.47 9.20
N GLU A 152 -4.82 1.28 8.96
CA GLU A 152 -5.25 0.36 10.03
C GLU A 152 -4.03 -0.14 10.80
N LYS A 153 -2.95 -0.47 10.08
CA LYS A 153 -1.67 -0.92 10.62
C LYS A 153 -0.52 -0.66 9.65
N VAL A 154 0.67 -0.45 10.20
CA VAL A 154 1.93 -0.32 9.47
C VAL A 154 2.83 -1.50 9.81
N TYR A 155 3.38 -2.18 8.80
CA TYR A 155 4.36 -3.25 8.95
C TYR A 155 5.71 -2.77 8.44
N LEU A 156 6.71 -2.78 9.32
CA LEU A 156 8.11 -2.44 9.04
C LEU A 156 8.92 -3.74 9.01
N ASP A 157 9.03 -4.34 7.84
CA ASP A 157 9.75 -5.60 7.66
C ASP A 157 11.21 -5.36 7.31
N ILE A 158 12.09 -5.52 8.30
CA ILE A 158 13.53 -5.23 8.13
C ILE A 158 14.24 -6.24 7.21
N GLU A 159 13.63 -7.40 6.92
CA GLU A 159 14.20 -8.33 5.94
C GLU A 159 14.14 -7.74 4.52
N THR A 160 13.20 -6.83 4.25
CA THR A 160 13.10 -6.21 2.92
C THR A 160 14.24 -5.25 2.64
N TRP A 161 14.94 -4.80 3.69
CA TRP A 161 16.06 -3.87 3.53
C TRP A 161 17.29 -4.52 2.92
N LYS A 162 17.38 -5.86 2.93
CA LYS A 162 18.47 -6.61 2.32
C LYS A 162 18.55 -6.45 0.80
N THR A 163 17.46 -6.08 0.15
CA THR A 163 17.42 -5.83 -1.30
C THR A 163 17.43 -4.34 -1.63
N LEU A 164 17.54 -3.46 -0.63
CA LEU A 164 17.67 -2.03 -0.91
C LEU A 164 19.04 -1.75 -1.53
N PRO A 165 19.11 -0.85 -2.52
CA PRO A 165 20.39 -0.32 -2.98
C PRO A 165 21.14 0.35 -1.82
N GLU A 166 22.47 0.30 -1.84
CA GLU A 166 23.38 0.85 -0.82
C GLU A 166 23.38 2.39 -0.71
N ARG A 167 22.43 3.09 -1.35
CA ARG A 167 22.46 4.54 -1.56
C ARG A 167 21.79 5.35 -0.48
#